data_AF-S4PN76-F1
#
_entry.id   AF-S4PN76-F1
#
_cell.length_a   1.000
_cell.length_b   1.000
_cell.length_c   1.000
_cell.angle_alpha   90.00
_cell.angle_beta   90.00
_cell.angle_gamma   90.00
#
_symmetry.space_group_name_H-M   'P 1'
#
loop_
_entity.id
_entity.type
_entity.pdbx_description
1 polymer ?
#
loop_
_entity_poly.entity_id
_entity_poly.type
_entity_poly.pdbx_seq_one_letter_code
_entity_poly.pdbx_strand_id
1 'polypeptide(L)'
;MSDEIAENGTANGDVPEIELIIKASTIDGRRKGACLFCQEYFMDLYLLAELKTISLKVTTVDMQKPPPDFRTNFEATHPPILIDNGLA
;
A
#
# COMPACT_ATOMS: atom_id res chain seq x y z
N MET A 1 -14.44 -40.61 3.47
CA MET A 1 -13.17 -40.35 2.77
C MET A 1 -13.37 -39.01 2.08
N SER A 2 -13.43 -37.92 2.85
CA SER A 2 -12.29 -37.07 3.25
C SER A 2 -11.96 -36.09 2.12
N ASP A 3 -12.77 -35.05 2.00
CA ASP A 3 -12.39 -33.84 1.27
C ASP A 3 -11.67 -32.93 2.27
N GLU A 4 -10.35 -32.84 2.13
CA GLU A 4 -9.49 -31.92 2.86
C GLU A 4 -9.67 -30.52 2.28
N ILE A 5 -10.47 -29.69 2.93
CA ILE A 5 -10.49 -28.25 2.67
C ILE A 5 -9.25 -27.69 3.35
N ALA A 6 -8.26 -27.30 2.55
CA ALA A 6 -7.08 -26.60 3.01
C ALA A 6 -7.49 -25.29 3.70
N GLU A 7 -7.41 -25.24 5.04
CA GLU A 7 -7.43 -24.01 5.81
C GLU A 7 -6.17 -23.21 5.47
N ASN A 8 -6.30 -22.29 4.52
CA ASN A 8 -5.32 -21.23 4.36
C ASN A 8 -5.40 -20.32 5.59
N GLY A 9 -4.40 -20.44 6.45
CA GLY A 9 -4.29 -19.70 7.69
C GLY A 9 -4.45 -18.20 7.48
N THR A 10 -5.42 -17.61 8.16
CA THR A 10 -5.43 -16.19 8.49
C THR A 10 -5.77 -16.08 9.97
N ALA A 11 -4.85 -15.45 10.70
CA ALA A 11 -4.98 -15.20 12.12
C ALA A 11 -6.26 -14.37 12.38
N ASN A 12 -7.09 -14.85 13.29
CA ASN A 12 -8.01 -14.08 14.14
C ASN A 12 -8.61 -12.80 13.54
N GLY A 13 -9.71 -12.86 12.76
CA GLY A 13 -10.76 -11.83 12.68
C GLY A 13 -10.41 -10.33 12.50
N ASP A 14 -9.15 -9.98 12.29
CA ASP A 14 -8.65 -8.62 12.20
C ASP A 14 -8.71 -8.16 10.74
N VAL A 15 -9.04 -6.88 10.57
CA VAL A 15 -9.10 -6.26 9.25
C VAL A 15 -7.69 -6.22 8.63
N PRO A 16 -7.52 -6.63 7.36
CA PRO A 16 -6.21 -6.65 6.71
C PRO A 16 -5.58 -5.25 6.67
N GLU A 17 -4.27 -5.16 6.92
CA GLU A 17 -3.52 -3.92 6.82
C GLU A 17 -2.94 -3.75 5.41
N ILE A 18 -3.36 -2.68 4.75
CA ILE A 18 -2.90 -2.31 3.41
C ILE A 18 -2.06 -1.05 3.51
N GLU A 19 -0.83 -1.11 3.00
CA GLU A 19 0.04 0.05 2.86
C GLU A 19 0.09 0.53 1.40
N LEU A 20 -0.34 1.77 1.18
CA LEU A 20 -0.26 2.44 -0.11
C LEU A 20 0.93 3.41 -0.13
N ILE A 21 1.94 3.11 -0.94
CA ILE A 21 3.05 4.02 -1.20
C ILE A 21 2.66 4.96 -2.34
N ILE A 22 2.65 6.26 -2.04
CA ILE A 22 2.32 7.33 -2.98
C ILE A 22 3.52 8.23 -3.23
N LYS A 23 3.54 8.88 -4.40
CA LYS A 23 4.58 9.85 -4.74
C LYS A 23 4.45 11.10 -3.85
N ALA A 24 5.55 11.51 -3.22
CA ALA A 24 5.62 12.78 -2.50
C ALA A 24 5.59 13.99 -3.46
N SER A 25 5.28 15.17 -2.91
CA SER A 25 5.31 16.44 -3.62
C SER A 25 6.74 16.78 -4.05
N THR A 26 6.89 17.28 -5.27
CA THR A 26 8.17 17.74 -5.81
C THR A 26 8.66 19.05 -5.17
N ILE A 27 7.82 19.73 -4.38
CA ILE A 27 8.16 21.00 -3.74
C ILE A 27 8.87 20.77 -2.41
N ASP A 28 8.37 19.86 -1.57
CA ASP A 28 8.87 19.65 -0.20
C ASP A 28 9.31 18.22 0.12
N GLY A 29 9.05 17.25 -0.78
CA GLY A 29 9.40 15.84 -0.59
C GLY A 29 8.66 15.14 0.55
N ARG A 30 7.61 15.76 1.11
CA ARG A 30 6.91 15.27 2.31
C ARG A 30 5.40 15.17 2.15
N ARG A 31 4.77 16.19 1.54
CA ARG A 31 3.31 16.16 1.31
C ARG A 31 2.98 15.21 0.17
N LYS A 32 1.71 14.84 0.02
CA LYS A 32 1.25 14.11 -1.17
C LYS A 32 1.57 14.89 -2.46
N GLY A 33 2.03 14.18 -3.48
CA GLY A 33 2.25 14.75 -4.81
C GLY A 33 0.96 14.84 -5.64
N ALA A 34 1.10 15.28 -6.90
CA ALA A 34 0.01 15.43 -7.87
C ALA A 34 -0.15 14.21 -8.81
N CYS A 35 0.21 13.02 -8.33
CA CYS A 35 0.11 11.77 -9.09
C CYS A 35 -1.36 11.33 -9.21
N LEU A 36 -1.90 11.28 -10.44
CA LEU A 36 -3.30 10.93 -10.69
C LEU A 36 -3.65 9.52 -10.21
N PHE A 37 -2.84 8.52 -10.58
CA PHE A 37 -3.03 7.14 -10.14
C PHE A 37 -2.94 7.01 -8.61
N CYS A 38 -1.99 7.69 -7.99
CA CYS A 38 -1.85 7.67 -6.53
C CYS A 38 -3.08 8.25 -5.82
N GLN A 39 -3.74 9.25 -6.42
CA GLN A 39 -4.99 9.80 -5.89
C GLN A 39 -6.18 8.86 -6.11
N GLU A 40 -6.27 8.22 -7.28
CA GLU A 40 -7.31 7.25 -7.61
C GLU A 40 -7.32 6.08 -6.61
N TYR A 41 -6.22 5.35 -6.47
CA TYR A 41 -6.14 4.23 -5.53
C TYR A 41 -6.27 4.67 -4.07
N PHE A 42 -5.80 5.87 -3.71
CA PHE A 42 -6.02 6.41 -2.38
C PHE A 42 -7.51 6.57 -2.09
N MET A 43 -8.29 7.14 -3.02
CA MET A 43 -9.73 7.32 -2.84
C MET A 43 -10.44 5.97 -2.73
N ASP A 44 -10.10 5.01 -3.58
CA ASP A 44 -10.72 3.68 -3.58
C ASP A 44 -10.44 2.93 -2.26
N LEU A 45 -9.18 2.86 -1.84
CA LEU A 45 -8.80 2.21 -0.58
C LEU A 45 -9.36 2.96 0.64
N TYR A 46 -9.45 4.28 0.59
CA TYR A 46 -10.03 5.07 1.67
C TYR A 46 -11.52 4.76 1.87
N LEU A 47 -12.29 4.61 0.79
CA LEU A 47 -13.69 4.16 0.87
C LEU A 47 -13.82 2.75 1.46
N LEU A 48 -12.91 1.83 1.11
CA LEU A 48 -12.86 0.50 1.72
C LEU A 48 -12.52 0.57 3.21
N ALA A 49 -11.59 1.44 3.61
CA ALA A 49 -11.25 1.66 5.01
C ALA A 49 -12.43 2.26 5.81
N GLU A 50 -13.23 3.16 5.21
CA GLU A 50 -14.46 3.69 5.83
C GLU A 50 -15.51 2.59 6.06
N LEU A 51 -15.60 1.62 5.14
CA LEU A 51 -16.44 0.42 5.30
C LEU A 51 -15.86 -0.59 6.32
N LYS A 52 -14.72 -0.28 6.94
CA LYS A 52 -13.99 -1.12 7.91
C LYS A 52 -13.63 -2.49 7.37
N THR A 53 -13.40 -2.60 6.06
CA THR A 53 -12.95 -3.85 5.43
C THR A 53 -11.44 -3.98 5.45
N ILE A 54 -10.71 -2.87 5.53
CA ILE A 54 -9.25 -2.80 5.58
C ILE A 54 -8.79 -1.72 6.57
N SER A 55 -7.55 -1.83 7.05
CA SER A 55 -6.81 -0.75 7.69
C SER A 55 -5.85 -0.13 6.67
N LEU A 56 -6.00 1.15 6.37
CA LEU A 56 -5.19 1.83 5.35
C LEU A 56 -4.05 2.64 5.98
N LYS A 57 -2.82 2.28 5.63
CA LYS A 57 -1.61 3.06 5.91
C LYS A 57 -1.12 3.71 4.62
N VAL A 58 -0.71 4.98 4.69
CA VAL A 58 -0.26 5.73 3.51
C VAL A 58 1.14 6.27 3.74
N THR A 59 2.04 5.92 2.83
CA THR A 59 3.46 6.29 2.90
C THR A 59 3.83 7.11 1.68
N THR A 60 4.36 8.31 1.90
CA THR A 60 4.85 9.17 0.81
C THR A 60 6.33 8.90 0.55
N VAL A 61 6.70 8.70 -0.71
CA VAL A 61 8.11 8.55 -1.13
C VAL A 61 8.57 9.68 -2.03
N ASP A 62 9.69 10.31 -1.67
CA ASP A 62 10.38 11.24 -2.56
C ASP A 62 11.21 10.45 -3.58
N MET A 63 10.81 10.49 -4.85
CA MET A 63 11.51 9.78 -5.92
C MET A 63 12.86 10.41 -6.29
N GLN A 64 13.14 11.67 -5.90
CA GLN A 64 14.44 12.30 -6.08
C GLN A 64 15.46 11.85 -5.03
N LYS A 65 14.97 11.56 -3.82
CA LYS A 65 15.77 11.08 -2.69
C LYS A 65 15.07 9.87 -2.03
N PRO A 66 14.95 8.74 -2.75
CA PRO A 66 14.26 7.58 -2.21
C PRO A 66 15.08 6.99 -1.03
N PRO A 67 14.42 6.40 -0.02
CA PRO A 67 15.10 5.63 1.01
C PRO A 67 16.00 4.55 0.39
N PRO A 68 17.13 4.22 1.03
CA PRO A 68 18.10 3.26 0.47
C PRO A 68 17.47 1.90 0.16
N ASP A 69 16.53 1.44 0.97
CA ASP A 69 15.89 0.13 0.81
C ASP A 69 14.79 0.13 -0.27
N PHE A 70 14.27 1.30 -0.65
CA PHE A 70 13.15 1.41 -1.59
C PHE A 70 13.54 0.94 -3.01
N ARG A 71 14.74 1.28 -3.48
CA ARG A 71 15.16 0.89 -4.85
C ARG A 71 15.43 -0.60 -4.97
N THR A 72 15.93 -1.22 -3.90
CA THR A 72 16.23 -2.65 -3.86
C THR A 72 14.96 -3.47 -3.75
N ASN A 73 14.00 -3.03 -2.94
CA ASN A 73 12.78 -3.79 -2.66
C ASN A 73 11.75 -3.73 -3.80
N PHE A 74 11.75 -2.66 -4.61
CA PHE A 74 10.70 -2.42 -5.61
C PHE A 74 11.21 -2.35 -7.07
N GLU A 75 12.46 -2.75 -7.34
CA GLU A 75 13.03 -2.83 -8.70
C GLU A 75 12.74 -1.63 -9.62
N ALA A 76 12.81 -0.40 -9.07
CA ALA A 76 12.48 0.85 -9.78
C ALA A 76 11.02 1.03 -10.24
N THR A 77 10.08 0.28 -9.65
CA THR A 77 8.64 0.49 -9.82
C THR A 77 8.24 1.90 -9.35
N HIS A 78 7.45 2.59 -10.16
CA HIS A 78 6.93 3.91 -9.81
C HIS A 78 5.67 3.78 -8.96
N PRO A 79 5.49 4.64 -7.92
CA PRO A 79 4.21 4.75 -7.21
C PRO A 79 3.05 5.01 -8.18
N PRO A 80 1.83 4.49 -7.91
CA PRO A 80 1.40 3.86 -6.66
C PRO A 80 1.86 2.41 -6.50
N ILE A 81 2.28 2.02 -5.28
CA ILE A 81 2.61 0.64 -4.92
C ILE A 81 1.71 0.25 -3.75
N LEU A 82 1.04 -0.89 -3.85
CA LEU A 82 0.19 -1.45 -2.81
C LEU A 82 0.90 -2.64 -2.18
N ILE A 83 0.98 -2.66 -0.86
CA ILE A 83 1.55 -3.74 -0.07
C ILE A 83 0.43 -4.31 0.81
N ASP A 84 0.18 -5.61 0.70
CA ASP A 84 -0.82 -6.34 1.48
C ASP A 84 -0.10 -7.18 2.54
N ASN A 85 -0.31 -6.86 3.82
CA ASN A 85 0.29 -7.59 4.95
C ASN A 85 1.83 -7.74 4.86
N GLY A 86 2.52 -6.72 4.33
CA GLY A 86 3.97 -6.73 4.15
C GLY A 86 4.48 -7.55 2.96
N LEU A 87 3.59 -8.11 2.14
CA LEU A 87 3.90 -8.70 0.84
C LEU A 87 3.71 -7.61 -0.24
N ALA A 88 4.79 -7.31 -0.95
CA ALA A 88 4.86 -6.37 -2.05
C ALA A 88 5.07 -7.10 -3.38
#